data_AF-A0A368FL53-F1
#
_entry.id   AF-A0A368FL53-F1
#
_cell.length_a   1.000
_cell.length_b   1.000
_cell.length_c   1.000
_cell.angle_alpha   90.00
_cell.angle_beta   90.00
_cell.angle_gamma   90.00
#
_symmetry.space_group_name_H-M   'P 1'
#
loop_
_entity.id
_entity.type
_entity.pdbx_description
1 polymer ?
#
loop_
_entity_poly.entity_id
_entity_poly.type
_entity_poly.pdbx_seq_one_letter_code
_entity_poly.pdbx_strand_id
1 'polypeptide(L)'
;MQSLHTVVLLLTLVALVNSLKVKKPKKEEAYVQVPPDVPGGEPRYVKAPKVLTEYDKCKMECKKQRDAANRKEHITALREQLAALEAEEAAAASAAAEGTGSAESSENMSENVGIPRS
;
A
#
# COMPACT_ATOMS: atom_id res chain seq x y z
N MET A 1 12.65 12.67 -29.32
CA MET A 1 13.71 11.99 -28.53
C MET A 1 13.30 11.76 -27.07
N GLN A 2 12.73 12.74 -26.36
CA GLN A 2 12.38 12.60 -24.92
C GLN A 2 11.41 11.46 -24.57
N SER A 3 10.40 11.19 -25.43
CA SER A 3 9.42 10.11 -25.20
C SER A 3 9.99 8.69 -25.27
N LEU A 4 11.12 8.48 -25.95
CA LEU A 4 11.76 7.15 -26.02
C LEU A 4 12.56 6.86 -24.76
N HIS A 5 13.24 7.88 -24.23
CA HIS A 5 14.01 7.74 -23.00
C HIS A 5 13.11 7.44 -21.79
N THR A 6 11.94 8.07 -21.70
CA THR A 6 10.99 7.81 -20.61
C THR A 6 10.43 6.39 -20.65
N VAL A 7 10.11 5.87 -21.84
CA VAL A 7 9.64 4.49 -22.01
C VAL A 7 10.74 3.47 -21.67
N VAL A 8 11.97 3.69 -22.11
CA VAL A 8 13.11 2.83 -21.76
C VAL A 8 13.41 2.86 -20.26
N LEU A 9 13.31 4.03 -19.63
CA LEU A 9 13.52 4.19 -18.19
C LEU A 9 12.42 3.49 -17.38
N LEU A 10 11.16 3.58 -17.81
CA LEU A 10 10.05 2.83 -17.19
C LEU A 10 10.23 1.31 -17.33
N LEU A 11 10.61 0.83 -18.51
CA LEU A 11 10.85 -0.60 -18.75
C LEU A 11 11.99 -1.16 -17.90
N THR A 12 13.09 -0.41 -17.78
CA THR A 12 14.24 -0.80 -16.95
C THR A 12 13.90 -0.81 -15.47
N LEU A 13 13.12 0.17 -14.97
CA LEU A 13 12.63 0.19 -13.60
C LEU A 13 11.74 -1.02 -13.28
N VAL A 14 10.81 -1.36 -14.17
CA VAL A 14 9.93 -2.53 -14.02
C VAL A 14 10.74 -3.83 -13.99
N ALA A 15 11.77 -3.96 -14.84
CA ALA A 15 12.67 -5.12 -14.84
C ALA A 15 13.49 -5.23 -13.54
N LEU A 16 13.95 -4.09 -13.01
CA LEU A 16 14.71 -4.04 -11.76
C LEU A 16 13.86 -4.48 -10.55
N VAL A 17 12.62 -4.01 -10.46
CA VAL A 17 11.66 -4.39 -9.39
C VAL A 17 11.34 -5.88 -9.44
N ASN A 18 11.17 -6.46 -10.63
CA ASN A 18 10.93 -7.90 -10.78
C ASN A 18 12.15 -8.75 -10.38
N SER A 19 13.36 -8.24 -10.62
CA SER A 19 14.61 -8.92 -10.25
C SER A 19 14.88 -8.90 -8.73
N LEU A 20 14.27 -7.95 -8.01
CA LEU A 20 14.32 -7.84 -6.54
C LEU A 20 13.32 -8.76 -5.82
N LYS A 21 12.71 -9.76 -6.50
CA LYS A 21 12.03 -10.89 -5.84
C LYS A 21 13.06 -11.77 -5.11
N VAL A 22 13.53 -11.25 -3.98
CA VAL A 22 14.38 -11.91 -3.00
C VAL A 22 13.75 -13.25 -2.65
N LYS A 23 14.39 -14.34 -3.09
CA LYS A 23 14.08 -15.70 -2.66
C LYS A 23 14.06 -15.71 -1.13
N LYS A 24 12.87 -15.93 -0.55
CA LYS A 24 12.70 -16.02 0.90
C LYS A 24 13.64 -17.11 1.43
N PRO A 25 14.51 -16.82 2.43
CA PRO A 25 15.31 -17.86 3.05
C PRO A 25 14.38 -18.87 3.72
N LYS A 26 14.54 -20.16 3.40
CA LYS A 26 13.88 -21.25 4.11
C LYS A 26 14.32 -21.17 5.56
N LYS A 27 13.37 -20.91 6.47
CA LYS A 27 13.62 -20.97 7.91
C LYS A 27 13.90 -22.43 8.26
N GLU A 28 15.12 -22.73 8.68
CA GLU A 28 15.49 -24.03 9.24
C GLU A 28 14.61 -24.29 10.48
N GLU A 29 13.82 -25.36 10.45
CA GLU A 29 12.97 -25.80 11.56
C GLU A 29 13.76 -26.83 12.39
N ALA A 30 14.20 -26.45 13.58
CA ALA A 30 14.79 -27.38 14.54
C ALA A 30 13.68 -28.13 15.30
N TYR A 31 13.85 -29.44 15.51
CA TYR A 31 12.97 -30.27 16.32
C TYR A 31 13.68 -30.65 17.63
N VAL A 32 12.97 -30.61 18.76
CA VAL A 32 13.47 -31.01 20.08
C VAL A 32 12.78 -32.29 20.50
N GLN A 33 13.54 -33.23 21.06
CA GLN A 33 13.04 -34.50 21.56
C GLN A 33 12.48 -34.29 22.99
N VAL A 34 11.20 -34.59 23.19
CA VAL A 34 10.53 -34.45 24.49
C VAL A 34 10.58 -35.81 25.21
N PRO A 35 11.01 -35.85 26.50
CA PRO A 35 10.97 -37.06 27.30
C PRO A 35 9.54 -37.62 27.39
N PRO A 36 9.36 -38.95 27.37
CA PRO A 36 8.04 -39.55 27.47
C PRO A 36 7.43 -39.36 28.86
N ASP A 37 6.13 -39.02 28.92
CA ASP A 37 5.36 -38.86 30.17
C ASP A 37 5.13 -40.18 30.93
N VAL A 38 5.49 -41.33 30.33
CA VAL A 38 5.31 -42.67 30.89
C VAL A 38 6.59 -43.49 30.81
N PRO A 39 6.92 -44.31 31.84
CA PRO A 39 8.07 -45.20 31.80
C PRO A 39 7.87 -46.25 30.70
N GLY A 40 8.64 -46.15 29.61
CA GLY A 40 8.58 -47.05 28.45
C GLY A 40 7.98 -46.44 27.16
N GLY A 41 7.61 -45.16 27.13
CA GLY A 41 7.08 -44.50 25.92
C GLY A 41 8.15 -44.10 24.91
N GLU A 42 7.82 -44.10 23.62
CA GLU A 42 8.69 -43.58 22.56
C GLU A 42 8.84 -42.04 22.66
N PRO A 43 10.05 -41.48 22.43
CA PRO A 43 10.27 -40.04 22.46
C PRO A 43 9.45 -39.32 21.37
N ARG A 44 8.75 -38.25 21.76
CA ARG A 44 8.02 -37.39 20.80
C ARG A 44 8.91 -36.24 20.35
N TYR A 45 9.05 -36.04 19.04
CA TYR A 45 9.73 -34.87 18.49
C TYR A 45 8.72 -33.73 18.28
N VAL A 46 8.91 -32.62 18.98
CA VAL A 46 8.09 -31.41 18.80
C VAL A 46 8.91 -30.32 18.12
N LYS A 47 8.24 -29.45 17.36
CA LYS A 47 8.90 -28.27 16.77
C LYS A 47 9.48 -27.42 17.89
N ALA A 48 10.76 -27.06 17.78
CA ALA A 48 11.41 -26.18 18.75
C ALA A 48 10.66 -24.85 18.81
N PRO A 49 10.36 -24.32 20.01
CA PRO A 49 9.94 -22.94 20.16
C PRO A 49 10.98 -22.05 19.48
N LYS A 50 10.54 -21.24 18.52
CA LYS A 50 11.45 -20.35 17.79
C LYS A 50 11.90 -19.25 18.75
N VAL A 51 13.02 -19.49 19.43
CA VAL A 51 13.64 -18.50 20.32
C VAL A 51 14.13 -17.35 19.46
N LEU A 52 13.48 -16.19 19.58
CA LEU A 52 13.95 -14.96 18.96
C LEU A 52 15.25 -14.56 19.65
N THR A 53 16.33 -14.51 18.89
CA THR A 53 17.60 -14.01 19.39
C THR A 53 17.49 -12.51 19.68
N GLU A 54 18.35 -11.97 20.55
CA GLU A 54 18.41 -10.51 20.79
C GLU A 54 18.69 -9.73 19.50
N TYR A 55 19.46 -10.31 18.58
CA TYR A 55 19.67 -9.76 17.26
C TYR A 55 18.38 -9.70 16.43
N ASP A 56 17.55 -10.75 16.45
CA ASP A 56 16.26 -10.76 15.75
C ASP A 56 15.30 -9.70 16.30
N LYS A 57 15.29 -9.50 17.63
CA LYS A 57 14.51 -8.44 18.28
C LYS A 57 14.97 -7.06 17.81
N CYS A 58 16.28 -6.80 17.86
CA CYS A 58 16.87 -5.56 17.39
C CYS A 58 16.55 -5.28 15.92
N LYS A 59 16.70 -6.29 15.05
CA LYS A 59 16.39 -6.20 13.62
C LYS A 59 14.92 -5.83 13.36
N MET A 60 13.99 -6.39 14.14
CA MET A 60 12.57 -6.09 13.99
C MET A 60 12.23 -4.66 14.42
N GLU A 61 12.86 -4.15 15.48
CA GLU A 61 12.70 -2.75 15.91
C GLU A 61 13.31 -1.78 14.89
N CYS A 62 14.51 -2.05 14.36
CA CYS A 62 15.10 -1.24 13.29
C CYS A 62 14.20 -1.20 12.05
N LYS A 63 13.62 -2.33 11.66
CA LYS A 63 12.67 -2.40 10.55
C LYS A 63 11.44 -1.54 10.82
N LYS A 64 10.87 -1.62 12.01
CA LYS A 64 9.69 -0.86 12.41
C LYS A 64 9.93 0.64 12.34
N GLN A 65 11.08 1.11 12.79
CA GLN A 65 11.47 2.53 12.72
C GLN A 65 11.61 3.01 11.28
N ARG A 66 12.29 2.23 10.43
CA ARG A 66 12.43 2.52 9.00
C ARG A 66 11.07 2.60 8.30
N ASP A 67 10.21 1.61 8.53
CA ASP A 67 8.88 1.54 7.89
C ASP A 67 7.96 2.66 8.41
N ALA A 68 8.18 3.15 9.65
CA ALA A 68 7.47 4.32 10.17
C ALA A 68 7.94 5.63 9.53
N ALA A 69 9.25 5.80 9.32
CA ALA A 69 9.81 6.97 8.64
C ALA A 69 9.33 7.05 7.18
N ASN A 70 9.46 5.95 6.43
CA ASN A 70 9.06 5.90 5.03
C ASN A 70 7.54 6.16 4.83
N ARG A 71 6.69 5.70 5.76
CA ARG A 71 5.26 6.01 5.71
C ARG A 71 4.97 7.50 5.87
N LYS A 72 5.72 8.22 6.70
CA LYS A 72 5.53 9.67 6.87
C LYS A 72 5.85 10.42 5.58
N GLU A 73 6.97 10.09 4.94
CA GLU A 73 7.39 10.67 3.66
C GLU A 73 6.38 10.38 2.54
N HIS A 74 5.84 9.16 2.51
CA HIS A 74 4.82 8.80 1.52
C HIS A 74 3.51 9.57 1.74
N ILE A 75 3.09 9.75 2.99
CA ILE A 75 1.89 10.52 3.33
C ILE A 75 2.07 12.00 2.97
N THR A 76 3.25 12.59 3.19
CA THR A 76 3.51 13.98 2.80
C THR A 76 3.43 14.16 1.29
N ALA A 77 4.05 13.26 0.52
CA ALA A 77 3.99 13.31 -0.95
C ALA A 77 2.54 13.19 -1.47
N LEU A 78 1.72 12.31 -0.87
CA LEU A 78 0.31 12.19 -1.25
C LEU A 78 -0.51 13.45 -0.93
N ARG A 79 -0.22 14.10 0.20
CA ARG A 79 -0.88 15.37 0.56
C ARG A 79 -0.55 16.49 -0.40
N GLU A 80 0.70 16.57 -0.84
CA GLU A 80 1.13 17.55 -1.84
C GLU A 80 0.44 17.31 -3.19
N GLN A 81 0.35 16.04 -3.62
CA GLN A 81 -0.37 15.68 -4.85
C GLN A 81 -1.86 16.02 -4.77
N LEU A 82 -2.52 15.76 -3.62
CA LEU A 82 -3.92 16.14 -3.42
C LEU A 82 -4.11 17.65 -3.47
N ALA A 83 -3.26 18.43 -2.80
CA ALA A 83 -3.34 19.89 -2.84
C ALA A 83 -3.16 20.46 -4.26
N ALA A 84 -2.27 19.86 -5.06
CA ALA A 84 -2.08 20.24 -6.45
C ALA A 84 -3.33 19.92 -7.30
N LEU A 85 -3.91 18.73 -7.15
CA LEU A 85 -5.12 18.33 -7.87
C LEU A 85 -6.34 19.15 -7.46
N GLU A 86 -6.51 19.45 -6.17
CA GLU A 86 -7.58 20.32 -5.69
C GLU A 86 -7.47 21.75 -6.26
N ALA A 87 -6.26 22.28 -6.39
CA ALA A 87 -6.03 23.57 -7.03
C ALA A 87 -6.32 23.54 -8.54
N GLU A 88 -5.93 22.46 -9.23
CA GLU A 88 -6.26 22.25 -10.65
C GLU A 88 -7.77 22.10 -10.88
N GLU A 89 -8.48 21.38 -10.01
CA GLU A 89 -9.93 21.22 -10.06
C GLU A 89 -10.65 22.55 -9.81
N ALA A 90 -10.20 23.33 -8.82
CA ALA A 90 -10.74 24.65 -8.56
C ALA A 90 -10.54 25.60 -9.76
N ALA A 91 -9.37 25.55 -10.41
CA ALA A 91 -9.08 26.33 -11.61
C ALA A 91 -9.93 25.87 -12.81
N ALA A 92 -10.13 24.57 -12.99
CA ALA A 92 -10.98 24.01 -14.03
C ALA A 92 -12.47 24.36 -13.81
N ALA A 93 -12.94 24.34 -12.56
CA ALA A 93 -14.30 24.74 -12.20
C ALA A 93 -14.54 26.24 -12.44
N SER A 94 -13.56 27.11 -12.14
CA SER A 94 -13.65 28.53 -12.49
C SER A 94 -13.64 28.76 -13.99
N ALA A 95 -12.83 28.03 -14.76
CA ALA A 95 -12.81 28.13 -16.22
C ALA A 95 -14.12 27.64 -16.87
N ALA A 96 -14.78 26.63 -16.28
CA ALA A 96 -16.08 26.16 -16.74
C ALA A 96 -17.23 27.13 -16.40
N ALA A 97 -17.13 27.83 -15.27
CA ALA A 97 -18.10 28.86 -14.88
C ALA A 97 -18.01 30.13 -15.76
N GLU A 98 -16.82 30.47 -16.27
CA GLU A 98 -16.63 31.59 -17.19
C GLU A 98 -17.02 31.25 -18.64
N GLY A 99 -17.18 29.96 -18.98
CA GLY A 99 -17.56 29.48 -20.31
C GLY A 99 -19.07 29.29 -20.55
N THR A 100 -19.93 29.48 -19.54
CA THR A 100 -21.38 29.20 -19.62
C THR A 100 -22.24 30.44 -19.35
N GLY A 101 -21.91 31.54 -20.03
CA GLY A 101 -22.62 32.80 -19.95
C GLY A 101 -23.05 33.39 -21.29
N SER A 102 -23.74 32.64 -22.16
CA SER A 102 -24.71 33.22 -23.14
C SER A 102 -25.51 32.15 -23.90
N ALA A 103 -26.84 32.25 -23.82
CA ALA A 103 -27.92 31.53 -24.55
C ALA A 103 -28.00 30.00 -24.31
N GLU A 104 -29.11 29.43 -23.83
CA GLU A 104 -30.46 29.56 -24.39
C GLU A 104 -31.54 29.17 -23.34
N SER A 105 -32.64 29.92 -23.37
CA SER A 105 -33.86 29.77 -22.57
C SER A 105 -34.87 28.89 -23.31
N SER A 106 -35.49 27.89 -22.65
CA SER A 106 -36.86 27.43 -22.95
C SER A 106 -37.32 26.30 -22.01
N GLU A 107 -38.11 26.70 -21.00
CA GLU A 107 -39.41 26.14 -20.54
C GLU A 107 -39.66 24.64 -20.23
N ASN A 108 -40.29 24.47 -19.05
CA ASN A 108 -41.31 23.49 -18.62
C ASN A 108 -40.87 22.01 -18.47
N MET A 109 -41.32 21.23 -17.48
CA MET A 109 -42.54 21.26 -16.70
C MET A 109 -42.32 20.49 -15.38
N SER A 110 -42.98 20.95 -14.32
CA SER A 110 -43.36 20.25 -13.10
C SER A 110 -43.49 18.71 -13.22
N GLU A 111 -42.85 17.94 -12.33
CA GLU A 111 -43.54 16.85 -11.63
C GLU A 111 -42.88 16.49 -10.28
N ASN A 112 -43.73 16.47 -9.27
CA ASN A 112 -43.52 16.18 -7.87
C ASN A 112 -43.48 14.66 -7.65
N VAL A 113 -42.38 14.08 -7.14
CA VAL A 113 -42.41 12.73 -6.57
C VAL A 113 -41.62 12.70 -5.26
N GLY A 114 -42.37 12.63 -4.16
CA GLY A 114 -41.85 12.46 -2.82
C GLY A 114 -41.12 11.14 -2.63
N ILE A 115 -40.04 11.19 -1.85
CA ILE A 115 -39.31 10.01 -1.39
C ILE A 115 -39.82 9.66 0.01
N PRO A 116 -40.52 8.53 0.24
CA PRO A 116 -40.73 8.06 1.59
C PRO A 116 -39.41 7.54 2.14
N ARG A 117 -39.00 8.07 3.29
CA ARG A 117 -37.98 7.44 4.13
C ARG A 117 -38.58 6.19 4.76
N SER A 118 -37.87 5.07 4.63
CA SER A 118 -38.05 3.84 5.43
C SER A 118 -36.69 3.47 6.01
#